data_AF-A0A9E2QJ77-F1
#
_entry.id   AF-A0A9E2QJ77-F1
#
_cell.length_a   1.000
_cell.length_b   1.000
_cell.length_c   1.000
_cell.angle_alpha   90.00
_cell.angle_beta   90.00
_cell.angle_gamma   90.00
#
_symmetry.space_group_name_H-M   'P 1'
#
loop_
_entity.id
_entity.type
_entity.pdbx_description
1 polymer ?
#
loop_
_entity_poly.entity_id
_entity_poly.type
_entity_poly.pdbx_seq_one_letter_code
_entity_poly.pdbx_strand_id
1 'polypeptide(L)' 'MTDHERCRQISMLALIAQAAPSEFDRTKKQIESGELGLTDEYKKLALKLIETKKK' A
#
# COMPACT_ATOMS: atom_id res chain seq x y z
N MET A 1 -8.26 12.37 -8.41
CA MET A 1 -8.45 11.55 -7.20
C MET A 1 -8.47 12.47 -6.00
N THR A 2 -9.50 12.37 -5.18
CA THR A 2 -9.53 13.02 -3.86
C THR A 2 -8.62 12.24 -2.91
N ASP A 3 -8.12 12.87 -1.85
CA ASP A 3 -7.23 12.20 -0.88
C ASP A 3 -7.90 11.00 -0.21
N HIS A 4 -9.23 11.04 -0.06
CA HIS A 4 -10.02 9.91 0.43
C HIS A 4 -9.87 8.64 -0.43
N GLU A 5 -9.80 8.77 -1.75
CA GLU A 5 -9.71 7.63 -2.65
C GLU A 5 -8.32 6.98 -2.59
N ARG A 6 -7.27 7.81 -2.47
CA ARG A 6 -5.90 7.36 -2.23
C ARG A 6 -5.77 6.62 -0.91
N CYS A 7 -6.34 7.16 0.17
CA CYS A 7 -6.35 6.51 1.49
C CYS A 7 -7.06 5.15 1.46
N ARG A 8 -8.17 5.05 0.73
CA ARG A 8 -8.90 3.78 0.57
C ARG A 8 -8.08 2.73 -0.16
N GLN A 9 -7.42 3.11 -1.26
CA GLN A 9 -6.56 2.20 -2.02
C GLN A 9 -5.39 1.69 -1.16
N ILE A 10 -4.71 2.58 -0.45
CA ILE A 10 -3.60 2.23 0.44
C ILE A 10 -4.05 1.26 1.54
N SER A 11 -5.18 1.55 2.18
CA SER A 11 -5.71 0.70 3.25
C SER A 11 -6.05 -0.71 2.74
N MET A 12 -6.64 -0.81 1.55
CA MET A 12 -6.98 -2.09 0.94
C MET A 12 -5.73 -2.91 0.59
N LEU A 13 -4.73 -2.29 0.00
CA LEU A 13 -3.45 -2.92 -0.33
C LEU A 13 -2.71 -3.41 0.92
N ALA A 14 -2.69 -2.60 1.99
CA ALA A 14 -2.10 -3.02 3.25
C ALA A 14 -2.78 -4.24 3.86
N LEU A 15 -4.12 -4.30 3.81
CA LEU A 15 -4.86 -5.47 4.28
C LEU A 15 -4.56 -6.73 3.47
N ILE A 16 -4.48 -6.61 2.14
CA ILE A 16 -4.16 -7.74 1.24
C ILE A 16 -2.73 -8.25 1.52
N ALA A 17 -1.76 -7.36 1.61
CA ALA A 17 -0.37 -7.70 1.91
C ALA A 17 -0.20 -8.34 3.31
N GLN A 18 -0.96 -7.89 4.30
CA GLN A 18 -0.97 -8.49 5.65
C GLN A 18 -1.64 -9.86 5.68
N ALA A 19 -2.61 -10.12 4.79
CA ALA A 19 -3.33 -11.38 4.73
C ALA A 19 -2.54 -12.51 4.05
N ALA A 20 -1.61 -12.19 3.14
CA ALA A 20 -0.84 -13.18 2.39
C ALA A 20 0.60 -12.72 2.08
N PRO A 21 1.65 -13.49 2.48
CA PRO A 21 3.03 -13.17 2.16
C PRO A 21 3.32 -13.07 0.64
N SER A 22 2.63 -13.85 -0.19
CA SER A 22 2.76 -13.80 -1.65
C SER A 22 2.24 -12.49 -2.24
N GLU A 23 1.26 -11.86 -1.59
CA GLU A 23 0.70 -10.58 -2.02
C GLU A 23 1.51 -9.39 -1.50
N PHE A 24 2.36 -9.59 -0.49
CA PHE A 24 3.23 -8.54 0.04
C PHE A 24 4.18 -7.99 -1.02
N ASP A 25 4.96 -8.85 -1.68
CA ASP A 25 5.93 -8.43 -2.69
C ASP A 25 5.25 -7.80 -3.91
N ARG A 26 4.08 -8.32 -4.29
CA ARG A 26 3.27 -7.75 -5.37
C ARG A 26 2.78 -6.36 -5.02
N THR A 27 2.17 -6.21 -3.85
CA THR A 27 1.65 -4.93 -3.35
C THR A 27 2.77 -3.89 -3.21
N LYS A 28 3.92 -4.30 -2.66
CA LYS A 28 5.10 -3.45 -2.54
C LYS A 28 5.56 -2.94 -3.91
N LYS A 29 5.67 -3.81 -4.91
CA LYS A 29 6.02 -3.42 -6.29
C LYS A 29 5.03 -2.44 -6.90
N GLN A 30 3.73 -2.59 -6.68
CA GLN A 30 2.71 -1.67 -7.20
C GLN A 30 2.78 -0.27 -6.57
N ILE A 31 3.15 -0.19 -5.29
CA ILE A 31 3.38 1.07 -4.59
C ILE A 31 4.65 1.76 -5.13
N GLU A 32 5.74 0.99 -5.30
CA GLU A 32 7.03 1.49 -5.79
C GLU A 32 6.98 1.91 -7.26
N SER A 33 6.28 1.15 -8.11
CA SER A 33 6.16 1.44 -9.56
C SER A 33 5.38 2.71 -9.86
N GLY A 34 4.59 3.22 -8.89
CA GLY A 34 3.72 4.37 -9.09
C GLY A 34 2.47 4.06 -9.91
N GLU A 35 2.18 2.79 -10.19
CA GLU A 35 1.00 2.33 -10.93
C GLU A 35 -0.33 2.80 -10.28
N LEU A 36 -0.28 3.07 -8.97
CA LEU A 36 -1.41 3.55 -8.16
C LEU A 36 -1.59 5.07 -8.17
N GLY A 37 -0.71 5.83 -8.82
CA GLY A 37 -0.78 7.30 -8.84
C GLY A 37 -0.67 7.96 -7.46
N LEU A 38 -0.02 7.28 -6.51
CA LEU A 38 0.25 7.79 -5.18
C LEU A 38 1.33 8.89 -5.23
N THR A 39 1.14 9.95 -4.45
CA THR A 39 2.22 10.91 -4.20
C THR A 39 3.30 10.26 -3.33
N ASP A 40 4.50 10.83 -3.29
CA ASP A 40 5.62 10.25 -2.55
C ASP A 40 5.35 10.15 -1.03
N GLU A 41 4.59 11.09 -0.48
CA GLU A 41 4.12 11.04 0.92
C GLU A 41 3.26 9.79 1.16
N TYR A 42 2.27 9.56 0.30
CA TYR A 42 1.35 8.45 0.39
C TYR A 42 2.01 7.10 0.05
N LYS A 43 3.02 7.06 -0.82
CA LYS A 43 3.85 5.87 -1.05
C LYS A 43 4.56 5.43 0.22
N LYS A 44 5.22 6.37 0.91
CA LYS A 44 5.91 6.09 2.19
C LYS A 44 4.94 5.57 3.25
N LEU A 45 3.74 6.14 3.33
CA LEU A 45 2.69 5.68 4.23
C LEU A 45 2.25 4.25 3.90
N ALA A 46 2.01 3.96 2.62
CA ALA A 46 1.59 2.64 2.16
C ALA A 46 2.64 1.55 2.44
N LEU A 47 3.91 1.83 2.17
CA LEU A 47 5.02 0.93 2.49
C LEU A 47 5.09 0.64 3.99
N LYS A 48 4.97 1.68 4.83
CA LYS A 48 4.96 1.52 6.29
C LYS A 48 3.78 0.68 6.77
N LEU A 49 2.59 0.87 6.19
CA LEU A 49 1.38 0.12 6.56
C LEU A 49 1.46 -1.36 6.19
N ILE A 50 2.05 -1.70 5.03
CA ILE A 50 2.20 -3.10 4.63
C ILE A 50 3.32 -3.79 5.45
N GLU A 51 4.38 -3.07 5.81
CA GLU A 51 5.50 -3.57 6.63
C GLU A 51 5.15 -3.76 8.11
N THR A 52 4.10 -3.09 8.59
CA THR A 52 3.62 -3.25 9.96
C THR A 52 2.95 -4.61 10.10
N LYS A 53 3.72 -5.63 10.50
CA LYS A 53 3.16 -6.92 10.91
C LYS A 53 2.27 -6.73 12.15
N LYS A 54 1.06 -7.30 12.13
CA LYS A 54 0.23 -7.44 13.34
C LYS A 54 1.09 -8.09 14.42
N LYS A 55 1.30 -7.38 15.53
CA LYS A 55 1.84 -7.93 16.77
C LYS A 55 0.99 -9.10 17.24
#